data_AF-A0A1B9E929-F1
#
_entry.id   AF-A0A1B9E929-F1
#
_cell.length_a   1.000
_cell.length_b   1.000
_cell.length_c   1.000
_cell.angle_alpha   90.00
_cell.angle_beta   90.00
_cell.angle_gamma   90.00
#
_symmetry.space_group_name_H-M   'P 1'
#
loop_
_entity.id
_entity.type
_entity.pdbx_description
1 polymer ?
#
loop_
_entity_poly.entity_id
_entity_poly.type
_entity_poly.pdbx_seq_one_letter_code
_entity_poly.pdbx_strand_id
1 'polypeptide(L)'
;MIENINFRLLNIDKYLKEIATTYYNIGQICDLPFYERLSNELALKEYNRFSRRLAKGITAQPLARLTNSEIETKKYYENEIKTLKSALHKVPFLDWFTPDKINTNSKYFYFNTKELEEFKPNTDNVYTWINGLMPTMLEVSIDEIENEFVSSPLPKIDYYKNKLSKLKNEDFIYLEKILNGALIEKLDNKNICSKFCFEVIKIKEIQYLEKKIFELENPQIEIEISETTTNKLTQKQIALLFQSLSEIGIFNKQKVSQDNSKQAELICLLSGIDYPNKIIDTKFYKHWLSVQSDNDKENVRTKQNYTSLLKHAKSIDFKELEAKIESDLKTIK
;
A
#
# COMPACT_ATOMS: atom_id res chain seq x y z
N MET A 1 12.18 -14.58 14.42
CA MET A 1 11.58 -14.18 13.12
C MET A 1 11.56 -12.66 12.94
N ILE A 2 11.22 -11.90 13.99
CA ILE A 2 11.19 -10.42 13.98
C ILE A 2 12.58 -9.77 13.93
N GLU A 3 13.60 -10.42 14.49
CA GLU A 3 14.99 -9.90 14.55
C GLU A 3 15.59 -9.53 13.18
N ASN A 4 15.18 -10.22 12.11
CA ASN A 4 15.69 -10.00 10.75
C ASN A 4 14.89 -8.95 9.96
N ILE A 5 13.84 -8.38 10.54
CA ILE A 5 13.02 -7.35 9.88
C ILE A 5 13.68 -5.99 10.12
N ASN A 6 13.99 -5.28 9.03
CA ASN A 6 14.39 -3.87 9.09
C ASN A 6 13.12 -3.00 9.07
N PHE A 7 12.67 -2.59 10.25
CA PHE A 7 11.44 -1.85 10.41
C PHE A 7 11.54 -0.45 9.81
N ARG A 8 12.73 0.18 9.79
CA ARG A 8 12.94 1.51 9.18
C ARG A 8 12.42 1.64 7.75
N LEU A 9 12.42 0.55 6.98
CA LEU A 9 12.01 0.56 5.58
C LEU A 9 10.53 0.27 5.36
N LEU A 10 9.79 -0.10 6.41
CA LEU A 10 8.36 -0.40 6.30
C LEU A 10 7.53 0.88 6.13
N ASN A 11 6.83 1.02 5.01
CA ASN A 11 5.88 2.12 4.83
C ASN A 11 4.52 1.81 5.49
N ILE A 12 4.51 1.82 6.83
CA ILE A 12 3.33 1.55 7.64
C ILE A 12 2.21 2.58 7.38
N ASP A 13 2.55 3.84 7.11
CA ASP A 13 1.56 4.89 6.83
C ASP A 13 0.76 4.63 5.56
N LYS A 14 1.42 4.16 4.50
CA LYS A 14 0.74 3.76 3.26
C LYS A 14 -0.23 2.60 3.52
N TYR A 15 0.21 1.59 4.27
CA TYR A 15 -0.64 0.45 4.64
C TYR A 15 -1.87 0.88 5.44
N LEU A 16 -1.68 1.74 6.45
CA LEU A 16 -2.77 2.27 7.27
C LEU A 16 -3.76 3.10 6.44
N LYS A 17 -3.27 3.90 5.49
CA LYS A 17 -4.12 4.65 4.56
C LYS A 17 -4.97 3.72 3.71
N GLU A 18 -4.42 2.61 3.23
CA GLU A 18 -5.17 1.62 2.45
C GLU A 18 -6.25 0.91 3.29
N ILE A 19 -5.95 0.59 4.56
CA ILE A 19 -6.93 0.05 5.50
C ILE A 19 -8.05 1.06 5.75
N ALA A 20 -7.70 2.28 6.16
CA ALA A 20 -8.68 3.32 6.48
C ALA A 20 -9.59 3.61 5.28
N THR A 21 -9.01 3.73 4.08
CA THR A 21 -9.76 3.91 2.83
C THR A 21 -10.70 2.73 2.55
N THR A 22 -10.21 1.50 2.76
CA THR A 22 -11.03 0.31 2.55
C THR A 22 -12.24 0.29 3.48
N TYR A 23 -12.04 0.51 4.78
CA TYR A 23 -13.14 0.52 5.75
C TYR A 23 -14.08 1.72 5.55
N TYR A 24 -13.56 2.89 5.20
CA TYR A 24 -14.36 4.05 4.82
C TYR A 24 -15.29 3.75 3.64
N ASN A 25 -14.77 3.14 2.57
CA ASN A 25 -15.59 2.76 1.41
C ASN A 25 -16.63 1.69 1.75
N ILE A 26 -16.31 0.76 2.68
CA ILE A 26 -17.29 -0.21 3.20
C ILE A 26 -18.40 0.52 3.96
N GLY A 27 -18.07 1.57 4.72
CA GLY A 27 -19.01 2.47 5.40
C GLY A 27 -20.08 3.11 4.50
N GLN A 28 -19.77 3.26 3.20
CA GLN A 28 -20.58 4.01 2.24
C GLN A 28 -21.30 3.13 1.20
N ILE A 29 -21.24 1.81 1.33
CA ILE A 29 -21.84 0.92 0.33
C ILE A 29 -23.36 1.07 0.21
N CYS A 30 -24.02 1.59 1.24
CA CYS A 30 -25.46 1.92 1.21
C CYS A 30 -25.82 2.96 0.14
N ASP A 31 -24.85 3.76 -0.31
CA ASP A 31 -25.07 4.82 -1.29
C ASP A 31 -24.97 4.30 -2.74
N LEU A 32 -24.53 3.04 -2.93
CA LEU A 32 -24.38 2.45 -4.26
C LEU A 32 -25.68 2.51 -5.10
N PRO A 33 -26.87 2.15 -4.57
CA PRO A 33 -28.12 2.27 -5.31
C PRO A 33 -28.46 3.71 -5.72
N PHE A 34 -28.11 4.68 -4.87
CA PHE A 34 -28.30 6.11 -5.16
C PHE A 34 -27.43 6.55 -6.34
N TYR A 35 -26.13 6.24 -6.33
CA TYR A 35 -25.23 6.57 -7.42
C TYR A 35 -25.60 5.86 -8.74
N GLU A 36 -26.01 4.60 -8.69
CA GLU A 36 -26.51 3.88 -9.87
C GLU A 36 -27.75 4.55 -10.47
N ARG A 37 -28.66 5.05 -9.63
CA ARG A 37 -29.86 5.78 -10.08
C ARG A 37 -29.49 7.07 -10.81
N LEU A 38 -28.62 7.89 -10.23
CA LEU A 38 -28.16 9.14 -10.83
C LEU A 38 -27.41 8.93 -12.14
N SER A 39 -26.57 7.89 -12.22
CA SER A 39 -25.88 7.51 -13.44
C SER A 39 -26.86 7.08 -14.54
N ASN A 40 -27.88 6.29 -14.20
CA ASN A 40 -28.93 5.87 -15.13
C ASN A 40 -29.80 7.04 -15.61
N GLU A 41 -30.10 8.02 -14.76
CA GLU A 41 -30.82 9.24 -15.15
C GLU A 41 -30.04 10.05 -16.20
N LEU A 42 -28.71 10.19 -16.02
CA LEU A 42 -27.85 10.84 -17.01
C LEU A 42 -27.79 10.05 -18.32
N ALA A 43 -27.72 8.72 -18.25
CA ALA A 43 -27.76 7.85 -19.44
C ALA A 43 -29.10 7.98 -20.19
N LEU A 44 -30.23 8.04 -19.48
CA LEU A 44 -31.55 8.25 -20.06
C LEU A 44 -31.68 9.65 -20.69
N LYS A 45 -31.11 10.67 -20.06
CA LYS A 45 -31.06 12.04 -20.62
C LYS A 45 -30.26 12.08 -21.93
N GLU A 46 -29.12 11.39 -21.95
CA GLU A 46 -28.29 11.22 -23.15
C GLU A 46 -29.08 10.53 -24.27
N TYR A 47 -29.75 9.41 -23.96
CA TYR A 47 -30.58 8.67 -24.90
C TYR A 47 -31.73 9.52 -25.45
N ASN A 48 -32.48 10.22 -24.59
CA ASN A 48 -33.61 11.04 -25.00
C ASN A 48 -33.20 12.19 -25.91
N ARG A 49 -32.07 12.85 -25.63
CA ARG A 49 -31.52 13.90 -26.51
C ARG A 49 -31.11 13.32 -27.86
N PHE A 50 -30.52 12.13 -27.87
CA PHE A 50 -30.15 11.43 -29.10
C PHE A 50 -31.39 11.06 -29.93
N SER A 51 -32.39 10.41 -29.34
CA SER A 51 -33.63 10.02 -30.02
C SER A 51 -34.38 11.22 -30.59
N ARG A 52 -34.47 12.34 -29.84
CA ARG A 52 -35.07 13.60 -30.34
C ARG A 52 -34.33 14.18 -31.54
N ARG A 53 -33.00 14.03 -31.62
CA ARG A 53 -32.21 14.49 -32.78
C ARG A 53 -32.50 13.65 -34.01
N LEU A 54 -32.51 12.33 -33.86
CA LEU A 54 -32.86 11.40 -34.94
C LEU A 54 -34.25 11.72 -35.50
N ALA A 55 -35.24 11.96 -34.62
CA ALA A 55 -36.59 12.33 -35.03
C ALA A 55 -36.66 13.67 -35.81
N LYS A 56 -35.68 14.57 -35.62
CA LYS A 56 -35.59 15.85 -36.36
C LYS A 56 -34.75 15.76 -37.65
N GLY A 57 -34.29 14.57 -38.03
CA GLY A 57 -33.45 14.38 -39.22
C GLY A 57 -32.03 14.98 -39.09
N ILE A 58 -31.59 15.35 -37.88
CA ILE A 58 -30.28 15.95 -37.65
C ILE A 58 -29.24 14.83 -37.52
N THR A 59 -28.61 14.46 -38.64
CA THR A 59 -27.63 13.37 -38.74
C THR A 59 -26.17 13.81 -38.83
N ALA A 60 -25.91 15.10 -39.11
CA ALA A 60 -24.54 15.63 -39.30
C ALA A 60 -23.92 16.18 -38.00
N GLN A 61 -22.77 15.59 -37.63
CA GLN A 61 -21.79 15.93 -36.56
C GLN A 61 -22.24 16.06 -35.07
N PRO A 62 -21.33 15.75 -34.12
CA PRO A 62 -21.69 15.54 -32.72
C PRO A 62 -21.65 16.86 -31.94
N LEU A 63 -22.76 17.59 -31.86
CA LEU A 63 -22.95 18.41 -30.66
C LEU A 63 -23.02 17.47 -29.45
N ALA A 64 -22.23 17.79 -28.41
CA ALA A 64 -22.05 16.97 -27.23
C ALA A 64 -23.41 16.50 -26.67
N ARG A 65 -23.58 15.19 -26.51
CA ARG A 65 -24.85 14.56 -26.07
C ARG A 65 -25.20 14.98 -24.63
N LEU A 66 -24.17 15.32 -23.88
CA LEU A 66 -24.18 15.88 -22.54
C LEU A 66 -23.34 17.17 -22.55
N THR A 67 -23.63 18.10 -21.65
CA THR A 67 -22.74 19.25 -21.39
C THR A 67 -21.45 18.76 -20.75
N ASN A 68 -20.37 19.56 -20.78
CA ASN A 68 -19.10 19.17 -20.13
C ASN A 68 -19.28 18.87 -18.63
N SER A 69 -20.07 19.67 -17.93
CA SER A 69 -20.42 19.43 -16.52
C SER A 69 -21.19 18.12 -16.33
N GLU A 70 -22.12 17.77 -17.22
CA GLU A 70 -22.83 16.48 -17.17
C GLU A 70 -21.88 15.29 -17.44
N ILE A 71 -20.89 15.46 -18.32
CA ILE A 71 -19.87 14.44 -18.60
C ILE A 71 -18.98 14.21 -17.36
N GLU A 72 -18.53 15.29 -16.73
CA GLU A 72 -17.73 15.22 -15.49
C GLU A 72 -18.51 14.57 -14.36
N THR A 73 -19.77 14.97 -14.21
CA THR A 73 -20.68 14.39 -13.21
C THR A 73 -20.91 12.89 -13.45
N LYS A 74 -21.11 12.48 -14.70
CA LYS A 74 -21.27 11.06 -15.07
C LYS A 74 -20.01 10.25 -14.71
N LYS A 75 -18.82 10.77 -15.04
CA LYS A 75 -17.54 10.14 -14.69
C LYS A 75 -17.36 10.00 -13.19
N TYR A 76 -17.76 11.02 -12.42
CA TYR A 76 -17.75 10.96 -10.96
C TYR A 76 -18.63 9.80 -10.45
N TYR A 77 -19.90 9.72 -10.86
CA TYR A 77 -20.78 8.62 -10.45
C TYR A 77 -20.29 7.25 -10.89
N GLU A 78 -19.78 7.11 -12.12
CA GLU A 78 -19.17 5.86 -12.60
C GLU A 78 -17.98 5.42 -11.74
N ASN A 79 -17.17 6.37 -11.28
CA ASN A 79 -16.06 6.09 -10.37
C ASN A 79 -16.55 5.67 -8.98
N GLU A 80 -17.54 6.37 -8.40
CA GLU A 80 -18.13 5.99 -7.11
C GLU A 80 -18.76 4.60 -7.17
N ILE A 81 -19.54 4.29 -8.21
CA ILE A 81 -20.13 2.96 -8.42
C ILE A 81 -19.06 1.88 -8.46
N LYS A 82 -17.95 2.11 -9.16
CA LYS A 82 -16.84 1.16 -9.25
C LYS A 82 -16.18 0.93 -7.88
N THR A 83 -15.94 2.01 -7.14
CA THR A 83 -15.32 1.96 -5.80
C THR A 83 -16.21 1.19 -4.83
N LEU A 84 -17.50 1.53 -4.75
CA LEU A 84 -18.45 0.89 -3.84
C LEU A 84 -18.72 -0.57 -4.21
N LYS A 85 -18.77 -0.93 -5.50
CA LYS A 85 -18.83 -2.34 -5.93
C LYS A 85 -17.62 -3.14 -5.48
N SER A 86 -16.43 -2.56 -5.54
CA SER A 86 -15.21 -3.21 -5.03
C SER A 86 -15.27 -3.39 -3.50
N ALA A 87 -15.77 -2.39 -2.77
CA ALA A 87 -15.95 -2.45 -1.32
C ALA A 87 -17.01 -3.49 -0.90
N LEU A 88 -18.07 -3.66 -1.68
CA LEU A 88 -19.13 -4.63 -1.43
C LEU A 88 -18.61 -6.07 -1.31
N HIS A 89 -17.57 -6.43 -2.07
CA HIS A 89 -16.91 -7.74 -1.96
C HIS A 89 -16.17 -7.96 -0.64
N LYS A 90 -15.89 -6.90 0.11
CA LYS A 90 -15.15 -6.90 1.38
C LYS A 90 -16.07 -6.86 2.61
N VAL A 91 -17.39 -6.80 2.41
CA VAL A 91 -18.38 -6.87 3.51
C VAL A 91 -18.19 -8.09 4.42
N PRO A 92 -17.82 -9.30 3.93
CA PRO A 92 -17.54 -10.44 4.80
C PRO A 92 -16.41 -10.26 5.80
N PHE A 93 -15.60 -9.21 5.65
CA PHE A 93 -14.55 -8.88 6.61
C PHE A 93 -15.06 -8.14 7.84
N LEU A 94 -16.33 -7.71 7.87
CA LEU A 94 -16.92 -7.07 9.04
C LEU A 94 -17.27 -8.10 10.12
N ASP A 95 -17.08 -7.75 11.39
CA ASP A 95 -17.31 -8.66 12.52
C ASP A 95 -18.78 -9.04 12.68
N TRP A 96 -19.69 -8.08 12.48
CA TRP A 96 -21.12 -8.28 12.62
C TRP A 96 -21.78 -8.95 11.41
N PHE A 97 -21.07 -9.08 10.28
CA PHE A 97 -21.59 -9.75 9.10
C PHE A 97 -21.57 -11.27 9.32
N THR A 98 -22.74 -11.83 9.62
CA THR A 98 -22.95 -13.28 9.72
C THR A 98 -23.64 -13.75 8.44
N PRO A 99 -23.06 -14.67 7.66
CA PRO A 99 -23.61 -15.12 6.39
C PRO A 99 -24.74 -16.14 6.60
N ASP A 100 -25.81 -15.73 7.28
CA ASP A 100 -26.98 -16.58 7.46
C ASP A 100 -27.88 -16.48 6.23
N LYS A 101 -27.53 -17.27 5.21
CA LYS A 101 -28.15 -17.42 3.86
C LYS A 101 -27.68 -16.37 2.84
N ILE A 102 -26.54 -16.63 2.21
CA ILE A 102 -26.09 -15.90 1.02
C ILE A 102 -27.08 -16.16 -0.13
N ASN A 103 -27.94 -15.19 -0.43
CA ASN A 103 -28.75 -15.22 -1.64
C ASN A 103 -27.92 -14.70 -2.82
N THR A 104 -27.23 -15.61 -3.52
CA THR A 104 -26.40 -15.29 -4.68
C THR A 104 -27.18 -14.69 -5.87
N ASN A 105 -28.51 -14.71 -5.82
CA ASN A 105 -29.37 -14.10 -6.85
C ASN A 105 -29.72 -12.64 -6.55
N SER A 106 -29.25 -12.08 -5.44
CA SER A 106 -29.48 -10.68 -5.10
C SER A 106 -28.66 -9.73 -6.00
N LYS A 107 -29.20 -8.55 -6.29
CA LYS A 107 -28.57 -7.56 -7.19
C LYS A 107 -27.16 -7.15 -6.71
N TYR A 108 -26.94 -7.10 -5.40
CA TYR A 108 -25.71 -6.64 -4.77
C TYR A 108 -25.03 -7.75 -3.96
N PHE A 109 -24.92 -8.95 -4.54
CA PHE A 109 -24.30 -10.16 -3.97
C PHE A 109 -24.97 -10.71 -2.71
N TYR A 110 -24.89 -9.94 -1.62
CA TYR A 110 -25.45 -10.26 -0.32
C TYR A 110 -26.77 -9.53 -0.05
N PHE A 111 -27.05 -8.47 -0.81
CA PHE A 111 -28.17 -7.57 -0.54
C PHE A 111 -29.04 -7.35 -1.78
N ASN A 112 -30.34 -7.24 -1.58
CA ASN A 112 -31.22 -6.52 -2.50
C ASN A 112 -31.08 -5.00 -2.30
N THR A 113 -31.73 -4.19 -3.15
CA THR A 113 -31.60 -2.73 -3.10
C THR A 113 -31.98 -2.13 -1.75
N LYS A 114 -33.10 -2.56 -1.16
CA LYS A 114 -33.57 -2.03 0.13
C LYS A 114 -32.65 -2.45 1.27
N GLU A 115 -32.26 -3.72 1.29
CA GLU A 115 -31.31 -4.25 2.28
C GLU A 115 -29.98 -3.48 2.25
N LEU A 116 -29.47 -3.15 1.06
CA LEU A 116 -28.23 -2.38 0.93
C LEU A 116 -28.40 -0.93 1.39
N GLU A 117 -29.50 -0.27 1.02
CA GLU A 117 -29.80 1.12 1.46
C GLU A 117 -29.93 1.23 3.00
N GLU A 118 -30.34 0.16 3.67
CA GLU A 118 -30.44 0.07 5.13
C GLU A 118 -29.14 -0.39 5.81
N PHE A 119 -28.19 -0.97 5.04
CA PHE A 119 -26.94 -1.52 5.56
C PHE A 119 -25.92 -0.41 5.90
N LYS A 120 -25.85 -0.03 7.18
CA LYS A 120 -24.96 1.03 7.68
C LYS A 120 -23.93 0.46 8.68
N PRO A 121 -22.80 -0.10 8.20
CA PRO A 121 -21.77 -0.62 9.10
C PRO A 121 -21.11 0.53 9.86
N ASN A 122 -20.89 0.34 11.17
CA ASN A 122 -20.14 1.30 11.96
C ASN A 122 -18.63 1.13 11.73
N THR A 123 -18.13 1.75 10.67
CA THR A 123 -16.69 1.78 10.34
C THR A 123 -15.99 3.04 10.82
N ASP A 124 -16.72 4.01 11.37
CA ASP A 124 -16.18 5.31 11.80
C ASP A 124 -15.08 5.15 12.85
N ASN A 125 -15.24 4.17 13.75
CA ASN A 125 -14.23 3.85 14.75
C ASN A 125 -12.86 3.55 14.12
N VAL A 126 -12.81 2.87 12.97
CA VAL A 126 -11.55 2.55 12.29
C VAL A 126 -10.85 3.83 11.85
N TYR A 127 -11.61 4.76 11.28
CA TYR A 127 -11.09 6.06 10.87
C TYR A 127 -10.62 6.88 12.07
N THR A 128 -11.42 6.96 13.14
CA THR A 128 -11.07 7.69 14.38
C THR A 128 -9.81 7.14 15.03
N TRP A 129 -9.64 5.82 15.08
CA TRP A 129 -8.45 5.21 15.64
C TRP A 129 -7.22 5.46 14.77
N ILE A 130 -7.28 5.15 13.46
CA ILE A 130 -6.12 5.22 12.58
C ILE A 130 -5.68 6.66 12.32
N ASN A 131 -6.62 7.57 12.07
CA ASN A 131 -6.29 8.96 11.68
C ASN A 131 -6.34 9.95 12.84
N GLY A 132 -6.90 9.57 13.99
CA GLY A 132 -7.04 10.43 15.16
C GLY A 132 -6.21 9.96 16.35
N LEU A 133 -6.64 8.89 17.02
CA LEU A 133 -6.06 8.47 18.30
C LEU A 133 -4.63 7.94 18.18
N MET A 134 -4.36 7.14 17.16
CA MET A 134 -3.07 6.47 17.01
C MET A 134 -1.90 7.45 16.79
N PRO A 135 -2.00 8.49 15.94
CA PRO A 135 -0.97 9.53 15.85
C PRO A 135 -0.68 10.22 17.18
N THR A 136 -1.71 10.60 17.94
CA THR A 136 -1.54 11.25 19.26
C THR A 136 -0.89 10.32 20.27
N MET A 137 -1.30 9.05 20.32
CA MET A 137 -0.70 8.07 21.23
C MET A 137 0.76 7.76 20.86
N LEU A 138 1.10 7.75 19.58
CA LEU A 138 2.47 7.58 19.12
C LEU A 138 3.37 8.74 19.58
N GLU A 139 2.90 9.98 19.46
CA GLU A 139 3.63 11.16 19.91
C GLU A 139 3.93 11.07 21.41
N VAL A 140 2.90 10.78 22.23
CA VAL A 140 3.06 10.58 23.68
C VAL A 140 4.04 9.45 23.99
N SER A 141 3.97 8.32 23.29
CA SER A 141 4.89 7.20 23.51
C SER A 141 6.35 7.55 23.19
N ILE A 142 6.58 8.30 22.09
CA ILE A 142 7.93 8.78 21.75
C ILE A 142 8.46 9.73 22.83
N ASP A 143 7.62 10.64 23.33
CA ASP A 143 7.98 11.53 24.43
C ASP A 143 8.33 10.74 25.71
N GLU A 144 7.56 9.70 26.03
CA GLU A 144 7.87 8.81 27.16
C GLU A 144 9.23 8.12 26.98
N ILE A 145 9.56 7.65 25.77
CA ILE A 145 10.87 7.05 25.46
C ILE A 145 12.02 8.05 25.70
N GLU A 146 11.88 9.30 25.25
CA GLU A 146 12.90 10.34 25.44
C GLU A 146 13.01 10.79 26.90
N ASN A 147 11.90 10.92 27.61
CA ASN A 147 11.89 11.28 29.03
C ASN A 147 12.52 10.19 29.90
N GLU A 148 12.19 8.92 29.64
CA GLU A 148 12.85 7.77 30.27
C GLU A 148 14.36 7.80 30.01
N PHE A 149 14.79 8.12 28.79
CA PHE A 149 16.22 8.28 28.47
C PHE A 149 16.89 9.36 29.32
N VAL A 150 16.29 10.55 29.46
CA VAL A 150 16.87 11.67 30.24
C VAL A 150 17.18 11.25 31.69
N SER A 151 16.38 10.35 32.25
CA SER A 151 16.56 9.80 33.59
C SER A 151 17.48 8.57 33.68
N SER A 152 17.91 8.02 32.53
CA SER A 152 18.72 6.81 32.44
C SER A 152 20.21 7.11 32.61
N PRO A 153 20.96 6.28 33.36
CA PRO A 153 22.42 6.40 33.45
C PRO A 153 23.15 5.86 32.21
N LEU A 154 22.44 5.24 31.26
CA LEU A 154 23.02 4.62 30.08
C LEU A 154 23.36 5.66 29.00
N PRO A 155 24.45 5.45 28.23
CA PRO A 155 24.65 6.17 26.98
C PRO A 155 23.43 6.03 26.05
N LYS A 156 23.09 7.09 25.31
CA LYS A 156 21.87 7.18 24.50
C LYS A 156 21.69 6.00 23.53
N ILE A 157 22.77 5.61 22.87
CA ILE A 157 22.77 4.47 21.94
C ILE A 157 22.46 3.14 22.64
N ASP A 158 23.04 2.89 23.81
CA ASP A 158 22.84 1.66 24.57
C ASP A 158 21.44 1.60 25.16
N TYR A 159 20.92 2.74 25.64
CA TYR A 159 19.53 2.86 26.08
C TYR A 159 18.56 2.49 24.95
N TYR A 160 18.72 3.06 23.75
CA TYR A 160 17.86 2.76 22.61
C TYR A 160 17.97 1.31 22.15
N LYS A 161 19.18 0.74 22.08
CA LYS A 161 19.37 -0.68 21.75
C LYS A 161 18.66 -1.60 22.75
N ASN A 162 18.75 -1.29 24.04
CA ASN A 162 18.07 -2.05 25.09
C ASN A 162 16.53 -1.93 24.98
N LYS A 163 15.98 -0.73 24.74
CA LYS A 163 14.54 -0.53 24.55
C LYS A 163 14.04 -1.25 23.30
N LEU A 164 14.79 -1.14 22.19
CA LEU A 164 14.50 -1.82 20.93
C LEU A 164 14.44 -3.34 21.09
N SER A 165 15.41 -3.93 21.79
CA SER A 165 15.43 -5.37 22.05
C SER A 165 14.20 -5.82 22.86
N LYS A 166 13.80 -5.04 23.87
CA LYS A 166 12.59 -5.34 24.65
C LYS A 166 11.33 -5.33 23.77
N LEU A 167 11.15 -4.30 22.96
CA LEU A 167 9.98 -4.18 22.07
C LEU A 167 9.94 -5.30 21.03
N LYS A 168 11.08 -5.67 20.43
CA LYS A 168 11.16 -6.78 19.45
C LYS A 168 10.86 -8.15 20.05
N ASN A 169 10.98 -8.30 21.38
CA ASN A 169 10.67 -9.53 22.10
C ASN A 169 9.20 -9.64 22.53
N GLU A 170 8.39 -8.61 22.29
CA GLU A 170 6.95 -8.68 22.55
C GLU A 170 6.21 -9.50 21.48
N ASP A 171 5.00 -9.96 21.83
CA ASP A 171 4.14 -10.68 20.91
C ASP A 171 3.45 -9.73 19.93
N PHE A 172 3.53 -10.06 18.63
CA PHE A 172 2.85 -9.36 17.55
C PHE A 172 1.81 -10.28 16.90
N ILE A 173 0.53 -9.92 17.03
CA ILE A 173 -0.62 -10.68 16.53
C ILE A 173 -0.87 -10.37 15.06
N TYR A 174 -0.66 -9.12 14.64
CA TYR A 174 -1.00 -8.60 13.32
C TYR A 174 0.21 -8.39 12.41
N LEU A 175 1.43 -8.34 12.93
CA LEU A 175 2.66 -8.04 12.16
C LEU A 175 2.80 -8.93 10.93
N GLU A 176 2.58 -10.24 11.03
CA GLU A 176 2.65 -11.13 9.86
C GLU A 176 1.63 -10.72 8.77
N LYS A 177 0.41 -10.36 9.17
CA LYS A 177 -0.63 -9.87 8.23
C LYS A 177 -0.23 -8.52 7.62
N ILE A 178 0.36 -7.63 8.41
CA ILE A 178 0.86 -6.32 7.97
C ILE A 178 1.96 -6.50 6.92
N LEU A 179 2.95 -7.35 7.20
CA LEU A 179 4.07 -7.64 6.29
C LEU A 179 3.61 -8.27 4.97
N ASN A 180 2.55 -9.08 5.03
CA ASN A 180 1.94 -9.69 3.85
C ASN A 180 0.96 -8.75 3.12
N GLY A 181 0.77 -7.51 3.59
CA GLY A 181 -0.19 -6.56 3.02
C GLY A 181 -1.65 -7.04 3.09
N ALA A 182 -1.95 -7.96 4.00
CA ALA A 182 -3.30 -8.48 4.18
C ALA A 182 -4.20 -7.42 4.84
N LEU A 183 -5.47 -7.39 4.43
CA LEU A 183 -6.47 -6.61 5.15
C LEU A 183 -6.69 -7.23 6.53
N ILE A 184 -6.70 -6.40 7.58
CA ILE A 184 -7.10 -6.86 8.90
C ILE A 184 -8.62 -6.91 8.94
N GLU A 185 -9.15 -8.11 9.14
CA GLU A 185 -10.59 -8.36 9.28
C GLU A 185 -11.09 -7.86 10.64
N LYS A 186 -12.39 -7.56 10.71
CA LYS A 186 -13.13 -7.25 11.94
C LYS A 186 -12.67 -5.99 12.65
N LEU A 187 -12.05 -5.04 11.95
CA LEU A 187 -11.64 -3.76 12.57
C LEU A 187 -12.83 -2.86 12.92
N ASP A 188 -14.03 -3.15 12.40
CA ASP A 188 -15.29 -2.54 12.87
C ASP A 188 -15.59 -2.89 14.34
N ASN A 189 -15.03 -3.98 14.87
CA ASN A 189 -15.02 -4.27 16.29
C ASN A 189 -13.99 -3.41 17.02
N LYS A 190 -14.45 -2.56 17.95
CA LYS A 190 -13.61 -1.63 18.72
C LYS A 190 -12.42 -2.29 19.41
N ASN A 191 -12.58 -3.50 19.97
CA ASN A 191 -11.51 -4.18 20.70
C ASN A 191 -10.44 -4.74 19.74
N ILE A 192 -10.85 -5.21 18.56
CA ILE A 192 -9.92 -5.68 17.54
C ILE A 192 -9.17 -4.48 16.95
N CYS A 193 -9.90 -3.40 16.65
CA CYS A 193 -9.34 -2.14 16.18
C CYS A 193 -8.29 -1.57 17.15
N SER A 194 -8.63 -1.45 18.43
CA SER A 194 -7.70 -0.92 19.43
C SER A 194 -6.44 -1.79 19.55
N LYS A 195 -6.59 -3.13 19.59
CA LYS A 195 -5.45 -4.06 19.64
C LYS A 195 -4.54 -3.90 18.42
N PHE A 196 -5.14 -3.81 17.23
CA PHE A 196 -4.41 -3.56 15.99
C PHE A 196 -3.65 -2.22 16.05
N CYS A 197 -4.31 -1.14 16.44
CA CYS A 197 -3.69 0.18 16.54
C CYS A 197 -2.55 0.23 17.58
N PHE A 198 -2.70 -0.42 18.74
CA PHE A 198 -1.62 -0.51 19.72
C PHE A 198 -0.41 -1.28 19.19
N GLU A 199 -0.63 -2.37 18.46
CA GLU A 199 0.47 -3.10 17.84
C GLU A 199 1.17 -2.26 16.76
N VAL A 200 0.42 -1.49 15.97
CA VAL A 200 0.98 -0.55 15.00
C VAL A 200 1.80 0.56 15.69
N ILE A 201 1.36 1.06 16.85
CA ILE A 201 2.14 2.03 17.63
C ILE A 201 3.49 1.44 18.02
N LYS A 202 3.51 0.20 18.55
CA LYS A 202 4.77 -0.51 18.87
C LYS A 202 5.67 -0.69 17.65
N ILE A 203 5.09 -1.05 16.50
CA ILE A 203 5.84 -1.14 15.24
C ILE A 203 6.50 0.22 14.93
N LYS A 204 5.76 1.32 15.06
CA LYS A 204 6.30 2.66 14.81
C LYS A 204 7.34 3.12 15.85
N GLU A 205 7.21 2.71 17.11
CA GLU A 205 8.25 2.91 18.13
C GLU A 205 9.55 2.18 17.74
N ILE A 206 9.44 0.93 17.26
CA ILE A 206 10.58 0.19 16.73
C ILE A 206 11.21 0.95 15.55
N GLN A 207 10.40 1.47 14.61
CA GLN A 207 10.91 2.30 13.50
C GLN A 207 11.66 3.53 13.98
N TYR A 208 11.11 4.23 14.98
CA TYR A 208 11.73 5.39 15.59
C TYR A 208 13.09 5.04 16.21
N LEU A 209 13.15 3.99 17.03
CA LEU A 209 14.37 3.56 17.72
C LEU A 209 15.44 3.08 16.73
N GLU A 210 15.08 2.28 15.73
CA GLU A 210 16.04 1.83 14.71
C GLU A 210 16.62 3.02 13.94
N LYS A 211 15.78 4.02 13.61
CA LYS A 211 16.25 5.25 12.95
C LYS A 211 17.21 6.04 13.83
N LYS A 212 16.90 6.21 15.11
CA LYS A 212 17.76 6.91 16.07
C LYS A 212 19.09 6.21 16.31
N ILE A 213 19.08 4.88 16.43
CA ILE A 213 20.30 4.08 16.56
C ILE A 213 21.16 4.26 15.31
N PHE A 214 20.55 4.18 14.12
CA PHE A 214 21.27 4.37 12.86
C PHE A 214 21.90 5.76 12.74
N GLU A 215 21.17 6.83 13.09
CA GLU A 215 21.67 8.21 13.12
C GLU A 215 22.89 8.35 14.06
N LEU A 216 22.84 7.72 15.23
CA LEU A 216 23.94 7.75 16.21
C LEU A 216 25.16 6.93 15.79
N GLU A 217 24.96 5.82 15.10
CA GLU A 217 26.04 4.97 14.57
C GLU A 217 26.69 5.55 13.32
N ASN A 218 25.96 6.39 12.57
CA ASN A 218 26.39 6.95 11.30
C ASN A 218 26.25 8.49 11.26
N PRO A 219 26.95 9.23 12.15
CA PRO A 219 26.77 10.68 12.30
C PRO A 219 27.17 11.51 11.07
N GLN A 220 27.85 10.91 10.10
CA GLN A 220 28.26 11.55 8.84
C GLN A 220 27.22 11.43 7.72
N ILE A 221 26.15 10.66 7.94
CA ILE A 221 25.02 10.56 7.02
C ILE A 221 23.98 11.58 7.51
N GLU A 222 24.01 12.80 6.97
CA GLU A 222 22.85 13.69 7.05
C GLU A 222 21.70 13.01 6.32
N ILE A 223 20.81 12.39 7.09
CA ILE A 223 19.51 11.98 6.55
C ILE A 223 18.72 13.28 6.44
N GLU A 224 18.75 13.90 5.26
CA GLU A 224 17.65 14.80 4.89
C GLU A 224 16.38 13.95 4.96
N ILE A 225 15.64 14.10 6.06
CA ILE A 225 14.23 13.77 6.13
C ILE A 225 13.53 14.86 5.31
N SER A 226 13.81 14.91 4.01
CA SER A 226 12.97 15.61 3.06
C SER A 226 11.86 14.64 2.69
N GLU A 227 10.67 14.93 3.22
CA GLU A 227 9.46 14.67 2.45
C GLU A 227 9.76 15.10 1.01
N THR A 228 9.72 14.17 0.05
CA THR A 228 9.95 14.40 -1.39
C THR A 228 11.40 14.57 -1.88
N THR A 229 12.25 13.57 -1.69
CA THR A 229 13.18 13.19 -2.79
C THR A 229 12.69 11.89 -3.43
N THR A 230 12.04 12.02 -4.58
CA THR A 230 11.56 10.88 -5.37
C THR A 230 12.75 10.04 -5.85
N ASN A 231 13.15 9.06 -5.05
CA ASN A 231 14.10 7.99 -5.39
C ASN A 231 13.45 7.03 -6.39
N LYS A 232 13.26 7.51 -7.62
CA LYS A 232 12.59 6.77 -8.68
C LYS A 232 13.56 5.81 -9.37
N LEU A 233 13.41 4.51 -9.12
CA LEU A 233 14.06 3.48 -9.93
C LEU A 233 13.22 3.16 -11.17
N THR A 234 13.90 2.93 -12.29
CA THR A 234 13.29 2.41 -13.52
C THR A 234 12.89 0.94 -13.35
N GLN A 235 11.93 0.44 -14.15
CA GLN A 235 11.54 -0.98 -14.11
C GLN A 235 12.70 -1.94 -14.36
N LYS A 236 13.74 -1.52 -15.11
CA LYS A 236 14.99 -2.29 -15.30
C LYS A 236 15.79 -2.41 -14.00
N GLN A 237 15.95 -1.30 -13.29
CA GLN A 237 16.66 -1.26 -12.01
C GLN A 237 15.87 -2.02 -10.92
N ILE A 238 14.54 -1.94 -10.94
CA ILE A 238 13.67 -2.74 -10.06
C ILE A 238 13.83 -4.23 -10.37
N ALA A 239 13.78 -4.66 -11.63
CA ALA A 239 13.99 -6.06 -11.99
C ALA A 239 15.38 -6.58 -11.55
N LEU A 240 16.40 -5.72 -11.63
CA LEU A 240 17.75 -6.03 -11.17
C LEU A 240 17.84 -6.16 -9.65
N LEU A 241 17.23 -5.24 -8.91
CA LEU A 241 17.12 -5.28 -7.45
C LEU A 241 16.53 -6.61 -6.98
N PHE A 242 15.44 -7.04 -7.63
CA PHE A 242 14.75 -8.29 -7.32
C PHE A 242 15.64 -9.51 -7.47
N GLN A 243 16.42 -9.54 -8.55
CA GLN A 243 17.36 -10.64 -8.79
C GLN A 243 18.43 -10.66 -7.70
N SER A 244 19.03 -9.50 -7.39
CA SER A 244 20.07 -9.40 -6.35
C SER A 244 19.55 -9.81 -4.97
N LEU A 245 18.35 -9.38 -4.57
CA LEU A 245 17.71 -9.77 -3.31
C LEU A 245 17.36 -11.26 -3.24
N SER A 246 16.96 -11.86 -4.37
CA SER A 246 16.71 -13.29 -4.45
C SER A 246 18.00 -14.10 -4.32
N GLU A 247 19.09 -13.66 -4.95
CA GLU A 247 20.38 -14.34 -4.92
C GLU A 247 21.06 -14.31 -3.54
N ILE A 248 20.79 -13.29 -2.72
CA ILE A 248 21.24 -13.21 -1.32
C ILE A 248 20.27 -13.87 -0.32
N GLY A 249 19.22 -14.55 -0.81
CA GLY A 249 18.32 -15.35 0.02
C GLY A 249 17.31 -14.54 0.84
N ILE A 250 17.22 -13.22 0.62
CA ILE A 250 16.27 -12.33 1.29
C ILE A 250 14.87 -12.49 0.69
N PHE A 251 14.81 -12.92 -0.56
CA PHE A 251 13.58 -13.29 -1.23
C PHE A 251 13.63 -14.72 -1.75
N ASN A 252 12.67 -15.54 -1.32
CA ASN A 252 12.47 -16.88 -1.86
C ASN A 252 11.27 -16.90 -2.82
N LYS A 253 11.53 -17.29 -4.08
CA LYS A 253 10.51 -17.45 -5.11
C LYS A 253 9.56 -18.58 -4.73
N GLN A 254 8.26 -18.29 -4.60
CA GLN A 254 7.30 -19.35 -4.32
C GLN A 254 6.80 -20.08 -5.58
N LYS A 255 6.65 -19.45 -6.77
CA LYS A 255 6.22 -20.14 -8.02
C LYS A 255 6.74 -19.48 -9.32
N VAL A 256 6.83 -20.25 -10.41
CA VAL A 256 7.41 -19.85 -11.72
C VAL A 256 6.39 -19.26 -12.71
N SER A 257 5.09 -19.17 -12.38
CA SER A 257 4.05 -18.92 -13.39
C SER A 257 2.93 -17.93 -13.01
N GLN A 258 3.14 -17.05 -12.03
CA GLN A 258 2.13 -16.05 -11.64
C GLN A 258 2.65 -14.61 -11.76
N ASP A 259 1.70 -13.68 -11.90
CA ASP A 259 1.90 -12.23 -11.96
C ASP A 259 2.70 -11.74 -10.72
N ASN A 260 3.99 -11.48 -10.94
CA ASN A 260 4.91 -11.01 -9.90
C ASN A 260 4.83 -9.50 -9.71
N SER A 261 3.93 -8.77 -10.38
CA SER A 261 3.82 -7.31 -10.28
C SER A 261 3.49 -6.86 -8.86
N LYS A 262 2.65 -7.61 -8.14
CA LYS A 262 2.33 -7.31 -6.74
C LYS A 262 3.51 -7.56 -5.80
N GLN A 263 4.34 -8.56 -6.09
CA GLN A 263 5.59 -8.79 -5.37
C GLN A 263 6.62 -7.70 -5.74
N ALA A 264 6.66 -7.28 -7.01
CA ALA A 264 7.40 -6.13 -7.55
C ALA A 264 7.13 -4.85 -6.77
N GLU A 265 5.85 -4.51 -6.67
CA GLU A 265 5.33 -3.37 -5.93
C GLU A 265 5.64 -3.50 -4.43
N LEU A 266 5.54 -4.70 -3.86
CA LEU A 266 5.82 -4.96 -2.45
C LEU A 266 7.28 -4.75 -2.07
N ILE A 267 8.27 -5.23 -2.84
CA ILE A 267 9.68 -4.98 -2.48
C ILE A 267 10.07 -3.53 -2.77
N CYS A 268 9.53 -2.90 -3.83
CA CYS A 268 9.68 -1.46 -4.01
C CYS A 268 9.15 -0.69 -2.79
N LEU A 269 8.00 -1.11 -2.27
CA LEU A 269 7.39 -0.55 -1.07
C LEU A 269 8.20 -0.85 0.21
N LEU A 270 8.77 -2.05 0.35
CA LEU A 270 9.63 -2.46 1.48
C LEU A 270 11.05 -1.89 1.41
N SER A 271 11.45 -1.31 0.28
CA SER A 271 12.77 -0.70 0.07
C SER A 271 12.71 0.83 -0.06
N GLY A 272 11.53 1.44 0.12
CA GLY A 272 11.34 2.90 0.00
C GLY A 272 11.53 3.45 -1.42
N ILE A 273 11.31 2.62 -2.45
CA ILE A 273 11.48 2.98 -3.86
C ILE A 273 10.15 3.47 -4.43
N ASP A 274 10.12 4.72 -4.86
CA ASP A 274 8.96 5.30 -5.54
C ASP A 274 9.00 4.89 -7.03
N TYR A 275 7.87 4.52 -7.63
CA TYR A 275 7.82 4.12 -9.04
C TYR A 275 6.79 4.99 -9.79
N PRO A 276 7.21 5.79 -10.79
CA PRO A 276 6.39 6.89 -11.32
C PRO A 276 5.17 6.46 -12.14
N ASN A 277 5.09 5.19 -12.54
CA ASN A 277 4.00 4.64 -13.34
C ASN A 277 3.64 3.27 -12.79
N LYS A 278 2.34 2.96 -12.70
CA LYS A 278 1.81 1.59 -12.44
C LYS A 278 2.73 0.57 -13.13
N ILE A 279 3.23 -0.45 -12.42
CA ILE A 279 4.11 -1.44 -13.05
C ILE A 279 3.30 -2.12 -14.16
N ILE A 280 3.50 -1.68 -15.41
CA ILE A 280 2.78 -2.21 -16.57
C ILE A 280 3.36 -3.60 -16.83
N ASP A 281 2.54 -4.60 -16.50
CA ASP A 281 2.72 -6.05 -16.61
C ASP A 281 3.67 -6.49 -17.74
N THR A 282 3.47 -6.00 -18.96
CA THR A 282 4.25 -6.42 -20.15
C THR A 282 5.69 -5.93 -20.22
N LYS A 283 6.02 -4.74 -19.67
CA LYS A 283 7.37 -4.17 -19.75
C LYS A 283 8.27 -4.66 -18.62
N PHE A 284 7.74 -4.74 -17.41
CA PHE A 284 8.46 -5.29 -16.27
C PHE A 284 8.76 -6.78 -16.49
N TYR A 285 7.78 -7.56 -16.97
CA TYR A 285 7.98 -8.98 -17.26
C TYR A 285 9.08 -9.23 -18.30
N LYS A 286 9.14 -8.39 -19.35
CA LYS A 286 10.23 -8.43 -20.33
C LYS A 286 11.59 -8.20 -19.67
N HIS A 287 11.71 -7.20 -18.80
CA HIS A 287 12.96 -6.90 -18.11
C HIS A 287 13.35 -7.96 -17.09
N TRP A 288 12.38 -8.50 -16.34
CA TRP A 288 12.58 -9.60 -15.41
C TRP A 288 13.08 -10.86 -16.10
N LEU A 289 12.43 -11.27 -17.20
CA LEU A 289 12.91 -12.36 -18.04
C LEU A 289 14.30 -12.08 -18.61
N SER A 290 14.58 -10.85 -19.04
CA SER A 290 15.92 -10.48 -19.51
C SER A 290 16.97 -10.58 -18.40
N VAL A 291 16.68 -10.24 -17.14
CA VAL A 291 17.65 -10.38 -16.04
C VAL A 291 18.01 -11.85 -15.79
N GLN A 292 17.10 -12.77 -16.12
CA GLN A 292 17.26 -14.23 -15.93
C GLN A 292 17.76 -14.97 -17.18
N SER A 293 17.65 -14.36 -18.36
CA SER A 293 18.04 -14.96 -19.65
C SER A 293 19.51 -14.72 -19.95
N ASP A 294 20.25 -15.76 -20.28
CA ASP A 294 21.63 -15.64 -20.76
C ASP A 294 21.75 -14.89 -22.09
N ASN A 295 20.68 -14.88 -22.90
CA ASN A 295 20.67 -14.28 -24.23
C ASN A 295 20.29 -12.79 -24.24
N ASP A 296 19.65 -12.29 -23.17
CA ASP A 296 19.11 -10.92 -23.10
C ASP A 296 19.59 -10.12 -21.87
N LYS A 297 20.41 -10.71 -21.01
CA LYS A 297 20.89 -10.11 -19.75
C LYS A 297 21.57 -8.76 -19.94
N GLU A 298 22.24 -8.53 -21.05
CA GLU A 298 22.96 -7.29 -21.34
C GLU A 298 22.02 -6.07 -21.45
N ASN A 299 20.72 -6.27 -21.72
CA ASN A 299 19.74 -5.19 -21.78
C ASN A 299 19.36 -4.60 -20.41
N VAL A 300 19.68 -5.32 -19.33
CA VAL A 300 19.29 -4.96 -17.94
C VAL A 300 20.49 -4.99 -16.98
N ARG A 301 21.38 -5.98 -17.08
CA ARG A 301 22.63 -6.12 -16.29
C ARG A 301 23.74 -5.17 -16.79
N THR A 302 23.42 -3.89 -16.95
CA THR A 302 24.38 -2.87 -17.40
C THR A 302 25.08 -2.21 -16.21
N LYS A 303 26.32 -1.75 -16.42
CA LYS A 303 27.07 -0.98 -15.43
C LYS A 303 26.30 0.23 -14.92
N GLN A 304 25.56 0.91 -15.80
CA GLN A 304 24.71 2.05 -15.43
C GLN A 304 23.59 1.66 -14.45
N ASN A 305 22.92 0.53 -14.70
CA ASN A 305 21.82 0.07 -13.86
C ASN A 305 22.32 -0.39 -12.49
N TYR A 306 23.40 -1.18 -12.43
CA TYR A 306 24.00 -1.58 -11.16
C TYR A 306 24.62 -0.40 -10.39
N THR A 307 25.21 0.59 -11.07
CA THR A 307 25.75 1.78 -10.38
C THR A 307 24.62 2.60 -9.74
N SER A 308 23.48 2.72 -10.42
CA SER A 308 22.29 3.38 -9.86
C SER A 308 21.73 2.59 -8.67
N LEU A 309 21.71 1.25 -8.79
CA LEU A 309 21.27 0.36 -7.73
C LEU A 309 22.22 0.41 -6.51
N LEU A 310 23.52 0.50 -6.74
CA LEU A 310 24.53 0.62 -5.68
C LEU A 310 24.38 1.92 -4.89
N LYS A 311 24.15 3.04 -5.59
CA LYS A 311 23.84 4.32 -4.94
C LYS A 311 22.61 4.20 -4.04
N HIS A 312 21.61 3.48 -4.52
CA HIS A 312 20.40 3.24 -3.74
C HIS A 312 20.65 2.32 -2.54
N ALA A 313 21.34 1.19 -2.73
CA ALA A 313 21.70 0.27 -1.65
C ALA A 313 22.51 0.97 -0.54
N LYS A 314 23.45 1.85 -0.94
CA LYS A 314 24.22 2.72 -0.02
C LYS A 314 23.34 3.72 0.72
N SER A 315 22.34 4.30 0.05
CA SER A 315 21.41 5.24 0.67
C SER A 315 20.49 4.61 1.72
N ILE A 316 20.27 3.29 1.65
CA ILE A 316 19.46 2.52 2.61
C ILE A 316 20.31 1.65 3.56
N ASP A 317 21.64 1.78 3.50
CA ASP A 317 22.65 1.01 4.24
C ASP A 317 22.43 -0.51 4.23
N PHE A 318 22.14 -1.05 3.04
CA PHE A 318 21.93 -2.48 2.87
C PHE A 318 23.23 -3.18 2.51
N LYS A 319 24.12 -3.38 3.49
CA LYS A 319 25.48 -3.93 3.29
C LYS A 319 25.55 -5.22 2.47
N GLU A 320 24.63 -6.15 2.68
CA GLU A 320 24.58 -7.43 1.95
C GLU A 320 24.24 -7.22 0.47
N LEU A 321 23.29 -6.33 0.20
CA LEU A 321 22.92 -5.92 -1.15
C LEU A 321 24.04 -5.11 -1.81
N GLU A 322 24.69 -4.19 -1.08
CA GLU A 322 25.86 -3.45 -1.55
C GLU A 322 26.98 -4.39 -1.97
N ALA A 323 27.37 -5.33 -1.11
CA ALA A 323 28.41 -6.31 -1.39
C ALA A 323 28.06 -7.17 -2.61
N LYS A 324 26.80 -7.58 -2.75
CA LYS A 324 26.33 -8.32 -3.92
C LYS A 324 26.45 -7.50 -5.20
N ILE A 325 25.97 -6.26 -5.19
CA ILE A 325 26.01 -5.36 -6.35
C ILE A 325 27.45 -5.03 -6.74
N GLU A 326 28.34 -4.80 -5.76
CA GLU A 326 29.76 -4.54 -6.02
C GLU A 326 30.48 -5.76 -6.60
N SER A 327 30.09 -6.97 -6.18
CA SER A 327 30.55 -8.22 -6.80
C SER A 327 30.07 -8.32 -8.25
N ASP A 328 28.78 -8.08 -8.50
CA ASP A 328 28.20 -8.17 -9.84
C ASP A 328 28.83 -7.14 -10.80
N LEU A 329 29.07 -5.91 -10.33
CA LEU A 329 29.76 -4.85 -11.08
C LEU A 329 31.17 -5.25 -11.56
N LYS A 330 31.88 -6.12 -10.81
CA LYS A 330 33.21 -6.61 -11.20
C LYS A 330 33.16 -7.65 -12.33
N THR A 331 32.01 -8.28 -12.54
CA THR A 331 31.84 -9.39 -13.51
C THR A 331 31.26 -8.95 -14.85
N ILE A 332 30.74 -7.72 -14.93
CA ILE A 332 30.20 -7.14 -16.16
C ILE A 332 31.37 -6.66 -17.03
N LYS A 333 31.44 -7.19 -18.26
CA LYS A 333 32.43 -6.79 -19.28
C LYS A 333 32.13 -5.42 -19.87
#